data_AF-A0A1M5JXK4-F1
#
_entry.id   AF-A0A1M5JXK4-F1
#
_cell.length_a   1.000
_cell.length_b   1.000
_cell.length_c   1.000
_cell.angle_alpha   90.00
_cell.angle_beta   90.00
_cell.angle_gamma   90.00
#
_symmetry.space_group_name_H-M   'P 1'
#
loop_
_entity.id
_entity.type
_entity.pdbx_description
1 polymer ?
#
loop_
_entity_poly.entity_id
_entity_poly.type
_entity_poly.pdbx_seq_one_letter_code
_entity_poly.pdbx_strand_id
1 'polypeptide(L)'
;MKKTILITTLCAVVIIITGSFIAVNSKHNEIKENVKKSNPEVSAIESIRGVGGWMEPTSEYTLVVIMGGQTYRVWTRGDGELLDKVVIE
;
A
#
# COMPACT_ATOMS: atom_id res chain seq x y z
N MET A 1 33.04 23.87 -3.46
CA MET A 1 32.69 23.36 -2.12
C MET A 1 31.21 23.52 -1.79
N LYS A 2 30.65 24.75 -1.67
CA LYS A 2 29.22 24.95 -1.35
C LYS A 2 28.25 24.26 -2.33
N LYS A 3 28.51 24.37 -3.64
CA LYS A 3 27.71 23.70 -4.70
C LYS A 3 27.80 22.17 -4.63
N THR A 4 28.99 21.63 -4.34
CA THR A 4 29.21 20.18 -4.20
C THR A 4 28.44 19.62 -3.00
N ILE A 5 28.50 20.31 -1.85
CA ILE A 5 27.75 19.93 -0.65
C ILE A 5 26.24 19.93 -0.93
N LEU A 6 25.73 20.98 -1.59
CA LEU A 6 24.32 21.07 -1.97
C LEU A 6 23.88 19.88 -2.84
N ILE A 7 24.67 19.54 -3.86
CA ILE A 7 24.36 18.43 -4.78
C ILE A 7 24.37 17.10 -4.03
N THR A 8 25.38 16.84 -3.18
CA THR A 8 25.46 15.61 -2.40
C THR A 8 24.27 15.46 -1.45
N THR A 9 23.86 16.54 -0.77
CA THR A 9 22.68 16.53 0.11
C THR A 9 21.40 16.24 -0.68
N LEU A 10 21.23 16.85 -1.86
CA LEU A 10 20.06 16.62 -2.71
C LEU A 10 19.99 15.15 -3.17
N CYS A 11 21.12 14.58 -3.60
CA CYS A 11 21.19 13.17 -3.97
C CYS A 11 20.81 12.24 -2.81
N ALA A 12 21.29 12.52 -1.60
CA ALA A 12 20.94 11.72 -0.43
C ALA A 12 19.43 11.75 -0.14
N VAL A 13 18.78 12.91 -0.27
CA VAL A 13 17.33 13.06 -0.08
C VAL A 13 16.56 12.24 -1.12
N VAL A 14 16.97 12.30 -2.40
CA VAL A 14 16.32 11.53 -3.48
C VAL A 14 16.43 10.02 -3.24
N ILE A 15 17.58 9.53 -2.77
CA ILE A 15 17.77 8.12 -2.44
C ILE A 15 16.83 7.70 -1.31
N ILE A 16 16.71 8.50 -0.24
CA ILE A 16 15.83 8.19 0.90
C ILE A 16 14.36 8.12 0.47
N ILE A 17 13.90 9.10 -0.32
CA ILE A 17 12.51 9.15 -0.82
C ILE A 17 12.24 7.93 -1.70
N THR A 18 13.15 7.62 -2.61
CA THR A 18 12.99 6.49 -3.54
C THR A 18 13.00 5.15 -2.81
N GLY A 19 13.91 4.97 -1.85
CA GLY A 19 13.95 3.77 -1.00
C GLY A 19 12.66 3.58 -0.20
N SER A 20 12.14 4.65 0.38
CA SER A 20 10.87 4.63 1.12
C SER A 20 9.70 4.26 0.20
N PHE A 21 9.65 4.83 -1.00
CA PHE A 21 8.62 4.50 -1.99
C PHE A 21 8.66 3.02 -2.40
N ILE A 22 9.84 2.47 -2.66
CA ILE A 22 10.03 1.05 -3.00
C ILE A 22 9.57 0.16 -1.84
N ALA A 23 9.95 0.47 -0.60
CA ALA A 23 9.57 -0.31 0.56
C ALA A 23 8.04 -0.38 0.75
N VAL A 24 7.35 0.76 0.65
CA VAL A 24 5.89 0.82 0.74
C VAL A 24 5.24 0.03 -0.38
N ASN A 25 5.71 0.19 -1.62
CA ASN A 25 5.12 -0.49 -2.77
C ASN A 25 5.33 -2.02 -2.71
N SER A 26 6.51 -2.46 -2.25
CA SER A 26 6.77 -3.89 -2.03
C SER A 26 5.82 -4.48 -0.99
N LYS A 27 5.59 -3.77 0.13
CA LYS A 27 4.67 -4.23 1.16
C LYS A 27 3.23 -4.28 0.65
N HIS A 28 2.81 -3.26 -0.10
CA HIS A 28 1.50 -3.23 -0.73
C HIS A 28 1.28 -4.40 -1.70
N ASN A 29 2.30 -4.80 -2.47
CA ASN A 29 2.19 -5.94 -3.37
C ASN A 29 2.02 -7.26 -2.61
N GLU A 30 2.78 -7.49 -1.56
CA GLU A 30 2.64 -8.65 -0.67
C GLU A 30 1.20 -8.77 -0.14
N ILE A 31 0.63 -7.66 0.33
CA ILE A 31 -0.73 -7.63 0.88
C ILE A 31 -1.77 -7.91 -0.21
N LYS A 32 -1.60 -7.35 -1.41
CA LYS A 32 -2.49 -7.63 -2.55
C LYS A 32 -2.49 -9.11 -2.90
N GLU A 33 -1.32 -9.75 -2.89
CA GLU A 33 -1.18 -11.18 -3.13
C GLU A 33 -1.87 -11.99 -2.04
N ASN A 34 -1.66 -11.65 -0.76
CA ASN A 34 -2.29 -12.32 0.37
C ASN A 34 -3.82 -12.21 0.34
N VAL A 35 -4.36 -11.03 0.02
CA VAL A 35 -5.80 -10.80 -0.12
C VAL A 35 -6.37 -11.64 -1.27
N LYS A 36 -5.74 -11.64 -2.45
CA LYS A 36 -6.19 -12.46 -3.59
C LYS A 36 -6.13 -13.95 -3.31
N LYS A 37 -5.08 -14.40 -2.62
CA LYS A 37 -4.89 -15.81 -2.27
C LYS A 37 -5.95 -16.30 -1.28
N SER A 38 -6.30 -15.45 -0.30
CA SER A 38 -7.22 -15.82 0.78
C SER A 38 -8.69 -15.60 0.42
N ASN A 39 -8.98 -14.74 -0.55
CA ASN A 39 -10.34 -14.34 -0.94
C ASN A 39 -10.50 -14.51 -2.45
N PRO A 40 -10.77 -15.73 -2.95
CA PRO A 40 -10.87 -16.02 -4.39
C PRO A 40 -12.02 -15.29 -5.10
N GLU A 41 -12.99 -14.75 -4.36
CA GLU A 41 -14.05 -13.87 -4.86
C GLU A 41 -13.56 -12.49 -5.31
N VAL A 42 -12.35 -12.09 -4.88
CA VAL A 42 -11.70 -10.83 -5.29
C VAL A 42 -11.13 -10.99 -6.70
N SER A 43 -11.85 -10.48 -7.69
CA SER A 43 -11.43 -10.53 -9.09
C SER A 43 -10.35 -9.49 -9.40
N ALA A 44 -10.38 -8.34 -8.76
CA ALA A 44 -9.39 -7.28 -8.93
C ALA A 44 -9.19 -6.45 -7.66
N ILE A 45 -8.01 -5.82 -7.58
CA ILE A 45 -7.68 -4.82 -6.54
C ILE A 45 -7.26 -3.56 -7.28
N GLU A 46 -8.05 -2.50 -7.13
CA GLU A 46 -7.82 -1.22 -7.82
C GLU A 46 -6.83 -0.35 -7.05
N SER A 47 -6.93 -0.33 -5.73
CA SER A 47 -6.04 0.47 -4.89
C SER A 47 -5.83 -0.13 -3.52
N ILE A 48 -4.72 0.29 -2.88
CA ILE A 48 -4.38 -0.04 -1.50
C ILE A 48 -3.76 1.19 -0.85
N ARG A 49 -4.05 1.37 0.43
CA ARG A 49 -3.46 2.39 1.28
C ARG A 49 -3.29 1.86 2.69
N GLY A 50 -2.15 2.12 3.32
CA GLY A 50 -1.98 1.89 4.75
C GLY A 50 -2.81 2.89 5.56
N VAL A 51 -3.45 2.39 6.62
CA VAL A 51 -4.21 3.21 7.59
C VAL A 51 -3.22 3.74 8.62
N GLY A 52 -2.83 5.00 8.49
CA GLY A 52 -1.88 5.66 9.38
C GLY A 52 -1.31 6.96 8.82
N GLY A 53 -0.53 7.66 9.63
CA GLY A 53 0.17 8.88 9.25
C GLY A 53 1.38 8.64 8.34
N TRP A 54 1.96 9.74 7.84
CA TRP A 54 3.18 9.68 7.03
C TRP A 54 4.36 9.20 7.88
N MET A 55 5.04 8.13 7.43
CA MET A 55 6.12 7.40 8.13
C MET A 55 5.71 6.57 9.35
N GLU A 56 4.42 6.44 9.67
CA GLU A 56 4.00 5.50 10.71
C GLU A 56 4.00 4.06 10.16
N PRO A 57 4.52 3.08 10.91
CA PRO A 57 4.31 1.68 10.60
C PRO A 57 2.80 1.41 10.57
N THR A 58 2.29 1.02 9.41
CA THR A 58 0.86 0.71 9.23
C THR A 58 0.65 -0.77 9.52
N SER A 59 -0.18 -1.08 10.52
CA SER A 59 -0.61 -2.44 10.82
C SER A 59 -1.93 -2.81 10.13
N GLU A 60 -2.60 -1.83 9.55
CA GLU A 60 -3.89 -1.99 8.88
C GLU A 60 -3.86 -1.32 7.52
N TYR A 61 -4.60 -1.89 6.58
CA TYR A 61 -4.65 -1.47 5.20
C TYR A 61 -6.10 -1.42 4.74
N THR A 62 -6.40 -0.40 3.96
CA THR A 62 -7.65 -0.29 3.22
C THR A 62 -7.38 -0.60 1.76
N LEU A 63 -8.19 -1.48 1.17
CA LEU A 63 -8.13 -1.82 -0.25
C LEU A 63 -9.46 -1.47 -0.92
N VAL A 64 -9.39 -1.11 -2.20
CA VAL A 64 -10.56 -1.08 -3.09
C VAL A 64 -10.48 -2.29 -3.99
N VAL A 65 -11.49 -3.15 -3.91
CA VAL A 65 -11.51 -4.45 -4.57
C VAL A 65 -12.80 -4.64 -5.35
N ILE A 66 -12.73 -5.42 -6.42
CA ILE A 66 -13.90 -5.85 -7.19
C ILE A 66 -14.23 -7.28 -6.80
N MET A 67 -15.47 -7.51 -6.38
CA MET A 67 -16.01 -8.83 -6.03
C MET A 67 -17.40 -8.98 -6.64
N GLY A 68 -17.62 -10.02 -7.44
CA GLY A 68 -18.95 -10.26 -8.06
C GLY A 68 -19.46 -9.11 -8.94
N GLY A 69 -18.58 -8.30 -9.51
CA GLY A 69 -18.92 -7.15 -10.35
C GLY A 69 -19.29 -5.86 -9.58
N GLN A 70 -19.19 -5.86 -8.25
CA GLN A 70 -19.37 -4.68 -7.41
C GLN A 70 -18.04 -4.24 -6.81
N THR A 71 -17.95 -2.95 -6.46
CA THR A 71 -16.74 -2.36 -5.89
C THR A 71 -16.91 -2.21 -4.38
N TYR A 72 -15.97 -2.78 -3.63
CA TYR A 72 -15.94 -2.75 -2.18
C TYR A 72 -14.71 -2.04 -1.68
N ARG A 73 -14.88 -1.26 -0.62
CA ARG A 73 -13.79 -0.92 0.28
C ARG A 73 -13.69 -2.00 1.35
N VAL A 74 -12.50 -2.55 1.54
CA VAL A 74 -12.23 -3.58 2.55
C VAL A 74 -11.05 -3.19 3.42
N TRP A 75 -10.99 -3.77 4.62
CA TRP A 75 -9.92 -3.57 5.58
C TRP A 75 -9.22 -4.89 5.91
N THR A 76 -7.90 -4.86 6.08
CA THR A 76 -7.09 -6.05 6.40
C THR A 76 -5.88 -5.65 7.24
N ARG A 77 -5.30 -6.61 7.98
CA ARG A 77 -4.00 -6.45 8.66
C ARG A 77 -2.80 -6.79 7.78
N GLY A 78 -3.05 -7.16 6.53
CA GLY A 78 -2.03 -7.48 5.54
C GLY A 78 -1.71 -8.97 5.40
N ASP A 79 -2.29 -9.81 6.26
CA ASP A 79 -2.26 -11.27 6.19
C ASP A 79 -3.24 -11.85 5.15
N GLY A 80 -4.15 -11.02 4.63
CA GLY A 80 -5.16 -11.40 3.66
C GLY A 80 -6.54 -11.63 4.26
N GLU A 81 -6.69 -11.62 5.59
CA GLU A 81 -8.01 -11.68 6.23
C GLU A 81 -8.73 -10.34 6.05
N LEU A 82 -9.99 -10.38 5.61
CA LEU A 82 -10.84 -9.21 5.50
C LEU A 82 -11.58 -8.97 6.82
N LEU A 83 -11.27 -7.86 7.48
CA LEU A 83 -11.87 -7.47 8.76
C LEU A 83 -13.29 -6.94 8.56
N ASP A 84 -13.50 -6.18 7.48
CA ASP A 84 -14.77 -5.56 7.15
C ASP A 84 -14.84 -5.25 5.65
N LYS A 85 -16.06 -5.06 5.13
CA LYS A 85 -16.32 -4.65 3.75
C LYS A 85 -17.52 -3.71 3.66
N VAL A 86 -17.37 -2.65 2.87
CA VAL A 86 -18.44 -1.69 2.56
C VAL A 86 -18.55 -1.54 1.05
N VAL A 87 -19.76 -1.70 0.52
CA VAL A 87 -20.06 -1.40 -0.89
C VAL A 87 -19.84 0.09 -1.10
N ILE A 88 -19.04 0.45 -2.10
CA ILE A 88 -18.85 1.85 -2.47
C ILE A 88 -19.42 2.17 -3.85
N GLU A 89 -19.63 1.16 -4.71
CA GLU A 89 -20.33 1.24 -6.00
C GLU A 89 -21.04 -0.06 -6.35
#